data_AF-A0A453AL52-F1
#
_entry.id   AF-A0A453AL52-F1
#
_cell.length_a   1.000
_cell.length_b   1.000
_cell.length_c   1.000
_cell.angle_alpha   90.00
_cell.angle_beta   90.00
_cell.angle_gamma   90.00
#
_symmetry.space_group_name_H-M   'P 1'
#
loop_
_entity.id
_entity.type
_entity.pdbx_description
1 polymer ?
#
loop_
_entity_poly.entity_id
_entity_poly.type
_entity_poly.pdbx_seq_one_letter_code
_entity_poly.pdbx_strand_id
1 'polypeptide(L)'
;MGSSEFEQAKAHLHVDCAQPPAITWQRKFDDEGKKIPLIFKMLRLHVEGIAKNQVAVYDPLRKWMDNCYRGVPLGGLGSGSIGRSYRGYFQQFQIFPRIYEEKPVLANQFSAFVSHPGGKSYSTVLKLVCCYFCQARLFDAQNDEG
;
A
#
# COMPACT_ATOMS: atom_id res chain seq x y z
N MET A 1 -18.24 -44.90 9.06
CA MET A 1 -17.31 -44.38 8.05
C MET A 1 -17.18 -42.85 8.13
N GLY A 2 -17.03 -42.26 9.33
CA GLY A 2 -17.06 -40.79 9.49
C GLY A 2 -16.00 -40.20 10.44
N SER A 3 -15.07 -41.00 10.96
CA SER A 3 -14.02 -40.54 11.88
C SER A 3 -12.70 -40.24 11.18
N SER A 4 -12.40 -40.88 10.05
CA SER A 4 -11.13 -40.70 9.33
C SER A 4 -11.06 -39.40 8.52
N GLU A 5 -12.18 -38.94 7.94
CA GLU A 5 -12.23 -37.67 7.19
C GLU A 5 -12.14 -36.44 8.10
N PHE A 6 -12.70 -36.50 9.31
CA PHE A 6 -12.63 -35.43 10.31
C PHE A 6 -11.21 -35.26 10.89
N GLU A 7 -10.48 -36.35 11.12
CA GLU A 7 -9.08 -36.32 11.55
C GLU A 7 -8.16 -35.81 10.42
N GLN A 8 -8.44 -36.17 9.17
CA GLN A 8 -7.67 -35.69 8.00
C GLN A 8 -7.89 -34.20 7.73
N ALA A 9 -9.09 -33.67 7.98
CA ALA A 9 -9.38 -32.23 7.92
C ALA A 9 -8.65 -31.44 9.03
N LYS A 10 -8.51 -32.04 10.22
CA LYS A 10 -7.84 -31.41 11.37
C LYS A 10 -6.32 -31.36 11.23
N ALA A 11 -5.72 -32.36 10.57
CA ALA A 11 -4.29 -32.42 10.29
C ALA A 11 -3.81 -31.36 9.26
N HIS A 12 -4.70 -30.86 8.40
CA HIS A 12 -4.40 -29.84 7.40
C HIS A 12 -4.53 -28.38 7.89
N LEU A 13 -4.97 -28.15 9.14
CA LEU A 13 -5.35 -26.83 9.64
C LEU A 13 -4.36 -26.19 10.63
N HIS A 14 -3.16 -26.76 10.82
CA HIS A 14 -2.11 -26.05 11.55
C HIS A 14 -1.37 -25.08 10.62
N VAL A 15 -2.04 -23.99 10.26
CA VAL A 15 -1.41 -22.85 9.58
C VAL A 15 -0.69 -22.04 10.65
N ASP A 16 0.64 -21.99 10.59
CA ASP A 16 1.41 -21.06 11.41
C ASP A 16 1.12 -19.63 10.94
N CYS A 17 0.27 -18.91 11.68
CA CYS A 17 -0.10 -17.53 11.37
C CYS A 17 1.10 -16.56 11.39
N ALA A 18 2.24 -16.95 11.95
CA ALA A 18 3.45 -16.14 11.94
C ALA A 18 4.21 -16.25 10.61
N GLN A 19 4.00 -17.31 9.83
CA GLN A 19 4.69 -17.51 8.55
C GLN A 19 3.80 -17.12 7.37
N PRO A 20 4.22 -16.14 6.55
CA PRO A 20 3.50 -15.83 5.33
C PRO A 20 3.61 -16.99 4.32
N PRO A 21 2.61 -17.20 3.46
CA PRO A 21 2.70 -18.15 2.36
C PRO A 21 3.94 -17.95 1.47
N ALA A 22 4.49 -19.04 0.92
CA ALA A 22 5.73 -19.00 0.13
C ALA A 22 5.66 -18.09 -1.12
N ILE A 23 4.45 -17.91 -1.69
CA ILE A 23 4.21 -17.07 -2.87
C ILE A 23 3.78 -15.64 -2.52
N THR A 24 3.74 -15.29 -1.24
CA THR A 24 3.33 -13.95 -0.82
C THR A 24 4.30 -12.92 -1.37
N TRP A 25 3.76 -11.89 -2.02
CA TRP A 25 4.57 -10.76 -2.43
C TRP A 25 5.16 -10.08 -1.18
N GLN A 26 6.48 -9.99 -1.15
CA GLN A 26 7.22 -9.40 -0.03
C GLN A 26 8.03 -8.21 -0.53
N ARG A 27 7.98 -7.12 0.24
CA ARG A 27 8.86 -5.96 0.11
C ARG A 27 9.34 -5.58 1.48
N LYS A 28 10.56 -5.04 1.54
CA LYS A 28 11.04 -4.42 2.76
C LYS A 28 10.28 -3.11 2.99
N PHE A 29 10.05 -2.80 4.26
CA PHE A 29 9.32 -1.62 4.68
C PHE A 29 10.00 -0.32 4.23
N ASP A 30 11.33 -0.32 4.20
CA ASP A 30 12.23 0.75 3.82
C ASP A 30 12.58 0.79 2.32
N ASP A 31 12.06 -0.13 1.50
CA ASP A 31 12.32 -0.14 0.06
C ASP A 31 11.70 1.12 -0.60
N GLU A 32 12.47 1.79 -1.46
CA GLU A 32 12.00 2.95 -2.25
C GLU A 32 11.49 2.52 -3.63
N GLY A 33 11.77 1.28 -4.01
CA GLY A 33 11.53 0.74 -5.35
C GLY A 33 12.50 1.30 -6.38
N LYS A 34 12.96 0.44 -7.30
CA LYS A 34 13.69 0.89 -8.50
C LYS A 34 12.69 1.53 -9.47
N LYS A 35 12.62 2.87 -9.49
CA LYS A 35 11.68 3.64 -10.34
C LYS A 35 12.09 3.69 -11.82
N ILE A 36 13.40 3.60 -12.09
CA ILE A 36 14.02 3.80 -13.42
C ILE A 36 13.50 2.80 -14.49
N PRO A 37 13.40 1.48 -14.22
CA PRO A 37 12.96 0.52 -15.26
C PRO A 37 11.51 0.71 -15.68
N LEU A 38 10.62 1.12 -14.74
CA LEU A 38 9.22 1.35 -15.09
C LEU A 38 9.04 2.63 -15.90
N ILE A 39 9.77 3.70 -15.56
CA ILE A 39 9.74 4.96 -16.33
C ILE A 39 10.17 4.69 -17.77
N PHE A 40 11.27 3.96 -17.97
CA PHE A 40 11.74 3.60 -19.31
C PHE A 40 10.70 2.79 -20.10
N LYS A 41 10.08 1.79 -19.45
CA LYS A 41 9.01 0.97 -20.06
C LYS A 41 7.81 1.83 -20.45
N MET A 42 7.37 2.75 -19.58
CA MET A 42 6.23 3.62 -19.86
C MET A 42 6.54 4.61 -20.98
N LEU A 43 7.75 5.19 -21.00
CA LEU A 43 8.19 6.09 -22.07
C LEU A 43 8.21 5.35 -23.42
N ARG A 44 8.72 4.12 -23.46
CA ARG A 44 8.70 3.29 -24.67
C ARG A 44 7.26 3.03 -25.16
N LEU A 45 6.35 2.64 -24.26
CA LEU A 45 4.93 2.42 -24.61
C LEU A 45 4.26 3.71 -25.10
N HIS A 46 4.65 4.86 -24.55
CA HIS A 46 4.13 6.16 -24.97
C HIS A 46 4.58 6.50 -26.40
N VAL A 47 5.86 6.29 -26.72
CA VAL A 47 6.40 6.45 -28.09
C VAL A 47 5.73 5.49 -29.07
N GLU A 48 5.55 4.22 -28.69
CA GLU A 48 4.84 3.23 -29.51
C GLU A 48 3.35 3.56 -29.71
N GLY A 49 2.70 4.16 -28.70
CA GLY A 49 1.32 4.63 -28.78
C GLY A 49 1.15 5.84 -29.69
N ILE A 50 2.08 6.80 -29.62
CA ILE A 50 2.13 7.96 -30.54
C ILE A 50 2.31 7.48 -31.97
N ALA A 51 3.22 6.52 -32.22
CA ALA A 51 3.43 5.96 -33.55
C ALA A 51 2.16 5.28 -34.13
N LYS A 52 1.23 4.86 -33.26
CA LYS A 52 -0.05 4.24 -33.64
C LYS A 52 -1.24 5.22 -33.62
N ASN A 53 -1.01 6.53 -33.47
CA ASN A 53 -2.04 7.57 -33.30
C ASN A 53 -3.03 7.27 -32.16
N GLN A 54 -2.58 6.59 -31.10
CA GLN A 54 -3.38 6.35 -29.91
C GLN A 54 -3.19 7.50 -28.93
N VAL A 55 -4.31 8.02 -28.40
CA VAL A 55 -4.26 8.98 -27.30
C VAL A 55 -3.70 8.25 -26.08
N ALA A 56 -2.59 8.75 -25.55
CA ALA A 56 -2.01 8.22 -24.33
C ALA A 56 -2.99 8.45 -23.17
N VAL A 57 -3.65 7.37 -22.74
CA VAL A 57 -4.52 7.36 -21.55
C VAL A 57 -3.72 7.64 -20.27
N TYR A 58 -2.39 7.47 -20.33
CA TYR A 58 -1.50 7.53 -19.18
C TYR A 58 -0.33 8.49 -19.42
N ASP A 59 -0.21 9.51 -18.57
CA ASP A 59 0.92 10.43 -18.55
C ASP A 59 2.08 9.82 -17.71
N PRO A 60 3.22 9.47 -18.33
CA PRO A 60 4.32 8.81 -17.65
C PRO A 60 5.06 9.69 -16.63
N LEU A 61 4.88 11.01 -16.66
CA LEU A 61 5.65 11.96 -15.86
C LEU A 61 4.84 12.65 -14.76
N ARG A 62 3.52 12.82 -14.91
CA ARG A 62 2.73 13.69 -14.01
C ARG A 62 2.18 13.07 -12.72
N LYS A 63 2.12 11.74 -12.55
CA LYS A 63 1.35 11.16 -11.41
C LYS A 63 1.88 9.88 -10.75
N TRP A 64 2.90 9.25 -11.33
CA TRP A 64 3.32 7.91 -10.87
C TRP A 64 4.25 7.92 -9.65
N MET A 65 5.08 8.97 -9.48
CA MET A 65 6.18 8.95 -8.49
C MET A 65 5.74 9.00 -7.02
N ASP A 66 4.55 9.53 -6.73
CA ASP A 66 3.95 9.56 -5.39
C ASP A 66 3.26 8.22 -5.03
N ASN A 67 3.04 7.37 -6.02
CA ASN A 67 2.07 6.27 -5.98
C ASN A 67 2.68 4.86 -6.01
N CYS A 68 4.00 4.75 -5.89
CA CYS A 68 4.69 3.46 -5.85
C CYS A 68 4.47 2.70 -4.52
N TYR A 69 3.98 3.40 -3.49
CA TYR A 69 3.67 2.85 -2.19
C TYR A 69 2.24 2.30 -2.19
N ARG A 70 2.00 1.15 -2.83
CA ARG A 70 0.69 0.48 -2.83
C ARG A 70 0.72 -0.79 -1.98
N GLY A 71 -0.45 -1.24 -1.57
CA GLY A 71 -0.61 -2.55 -0.95
C GLY A 71 -1.95 -3.15 -1.32
N VAL A 72 -2.29 -4.24 -0.64
CA VAL A 72 -3.55 -4.95 -0.88
C VAL A 72 -4.70 -4.09 -0.33
N PRO A 73 -5.74 -3.80 -1.13
CA PRO A 73 -6.88 -3.04 -0.66
C PRO A 73 -7.66 -3.84 0.39
N LEU A 74 -8.16 -3.12 1.39
CA LEU A 74 -9.00 -3.64 2.45
C LEU A 74 -10.44 -3.25 2.15
N GLY A 75 -11.30 -4.23 1.89
CA GLY A 75 -12.71 -3.99 1.57
C GLY A 75 -13.37 -5.22 0.97
N GLY A 76 -14.67 -5.36 1.21
CA GLY A 76 -15.50 -6.39 0.58
C GLY A 76 -16.01 -5.95 -0.79
N LEU A 77 -16.53 -6.90 -1.55
CA LEU A 77 -17.20 -6.59 -2.81
C LEU A 77 -18.44 -5.73 -2.52
N GLY A 78 -18.52 -4.55 -3.13
CA GLY A 78 -19.67 -3.63 -2.98
C GLY A 78 -19.65 -2.73 -1.74
N SER A 79 -18.71 -2.90 -0.79
CA SER A 79 -18.60 -2.03 0.40
C SER A 79 -17.74 -0.79 0.18
N GLY A 80 -17.03 -0.72 -0.95
CA GLY A 80 -15.88 0.16 -1.12
C GLY A 80 -14.62 -0.43 -0.50
N SER A 81 -13.48 0.20 -0.79
CA SER A 81 -12.15 -0.29 -0.38
C SER A 81 -11.23 0.84 0.07
N ILE A 82 -10.34 0.52 1.00
CA ILE A 82 -9.29 1.41 1.49
C ILE A 82 -7.94 0.78 1.20
N GLY A 83 -7.08 1.48 0.47
CA GLY A 83 -5.70 1.06 0.27
C GLY A 83 -4.85 1.27 1.52
N ARG A 84 -4.05 0.28 1.89
CA ARG A 84 -2.96 0.46 2.86
C ARG A 84 -1.64 0.19 2.17
N SER A 85 -0.76 1.20 2.14
CA SER A 85 0.58 1.03 1.55
C SER A 85 1.44 0.11 2.41
N TYR A 86 2.41 -0.56 1.79
CA TYR A 86 3.40 -1.36 2.53
C TYR A 86 4.23 -0.52 3.52
N ARG A 87 4.26 0.81 3.37
CA ARG A 87 4.90 1.76 4.30
C ARG A 87 4.01 2.15 5.49
N GLY A 88 2.77 1.67 5.54
CA GLY A 88 1.86 1.86 6.68
C GLY A 88 0.83 3.00 6.51
N TYR A 89 0.83 3.73 5.40
CA TYR A 89 -0.15 4.79 5.14
C TYR A 89 -1.48 4.26 4.64
N PHE A 90 -2.58 4.82 5.13
CA PHE A 90 -3.92 4.63 4.57
C PHE A 90 -4.16 5.68 3.49
N GLN A 91 -4.44 5.23 2.27
CA GLN A 91 -4.56 6.04 1.06
C GLN A 91 -5.49 5.32 0.06
N GLN A 92 -5.87 5.95 -1.05
CA GLN A 92 -6.67 5.28 -2.10
C GLN A 92 -8.04 4.84 -1.57
N PHE A 93 -8.76 5.79 -0.98
CA PHE A 93 -10.10 5.57 -0.48
C PHE A 93 -11.07 5.54 -1.68
N GLN A 94 -11.72 4.39 -1.85
CA GLN A 94 -12.77 4.17 -2.82
C GLN A 94 -14.02 3.73 -2.05
N ILE A 95 -14.47 4.59 -1.12
CA ILE A 95 -15.65 4.35 -0.30
C ILE A 95 -16.92 4.59 -1.12
N PHE A 96 -16.95 5.72 -1.82
CA PHE A 96 -18.06 6.06 -2.70
C PHE A 96 -17.74 5.62 -4.14
N PRO A 97 -18.69 4.96 -4.82
CA PRO A 97 -18.53 4.65 -6.23
C PRO A 97 -18.19 5.91 -7.04
N ARG A 98 -17.27 5.79 -7.99
CA ARG A 98 -16.73 6.87 -8.85
C ARG A 98 -15.78 7.87 -8.17
N ILE A 99 -15.75 7.94 -6.84
CA ILE A 99 -14.81 8.79 -6.12
C ILE A 99 -13.58 7.96 -5.76
N TYR A 100 -12.40 8.50 -6.07
CA TYR A 100 -11.12 7.88 -5.75
C TYR A 100 -10.20 8.93 -5.14
N GLU A 101 -10.02 8.82 -3.82
CA GLU A 101 -9.18 9.72 -3.05
C GLU A 101 -7.82 9.09 -2.83
N GLU A 102 -6.83 9.57 -3.58
CA GLU A 102 -5.48 9.01 -3.53
C GLU A 102 -4.65 9.49 -2.33
N LYS A 103 -5.02 10.62 -1.74
CA LYS A 103 -4.25 11.28 -0.68
C LYS A 103 -4.18 10.39 0.58
N PRO A 104 -3.02 10.31 1.24
CA PRO A 104 -2.91 9.59 2.50
C PRO A 104 -3.53 10.38 3.67
N VAL A 105 -4.28 9.70 4.54
CA VAL A 105 -4.83 10.30 5.75
C VAL A 105 -3.85 10.09 6.90
N LEU A 106 -3.15 11.16 7.30
CA LEU A 106 -2.10 11.10 8.32
C LEU A 106 -2.61 10.78 9.73
N ALA A 107 -3.89 10.96 10.02
CA ALA A 107 -4.46 10.57 11.31
C ALA A 107 -4.60 9.04 11.45
N ASN A 108 -4.79 8.32 10.34
CA ASN A 108 -5.06 6.87 10.37
C ASN A 108 -3.74 6.11 10.45
N GLN A 109 -3.33 5.70 11.64
CA GLN A 109 -2.06 4.99 11.86
C GLN A 109 -2.17 3.97 13.00
N PHE A 110 -1.34 2.94 12.94
CA PHE A 110 -1.09 2.07 14.09
C PHE A 110 0.12 2.58 14.85
N SER A 111 0.04 2.57 16.17
CA SER A 111 1.17 2.90 17.06
C SER A 111 1.48 1.71 17.96
N ALA A 112 2.76 1.61 18.32
CA ALA A 112 3.23 0.63 19.28
C ALA A 112 3.79 1.36 20.50
N PHE A 113 3.40 0.90 21.67
CA PHE A 113 3.95 1.34 22.94
C PHE A 113 4.58 0.14 23.63
N VAL A 114 5.83 0.27 24.06
CA VAL A 114 6.57 -0.77 24.75
C VAL A 114 7.12 -0.17 26.04
N SER A 115 6.78 -0.79 27.16
CA SER A 115 7.35 -0.47 28.46
C SER A 115 7.98 -1.72 29.07
N HIS A 116 9.12 -1.54 29.71
CA HIS A 116 9.78 -2.59 30.48
C HIS A 116 9.55 -2.33 31.97
N PRO A 117 9.33 -3.37 32.80
CA PRO A 117 9.26 -3.21 34.25
C PRO A 117 10.55 -2.56 34.77
N GLY A 118 10.44 -1.37 35.37
CA GLY A 118 11.59 -0.59 35.87
C GLY A 118 12.43 0.12 34.79
N GLY A 119 12.02 0.07 33.52
CA GLY A 119 12.72 0.66 32.38
C GLY A 119 12.06 1.91 31.80
N LYS A 120 12.68 2.48 30.76
CA LYS A 120 12.09 3.57 29.98
C LYS A 120 10.97 3.02 29.09
N SER A 121 9.94 3.84 28.90
CA SER A 121 8.84 3.55 27.98
C SER A 121 9.09 4.21 26.63
N TYR A 122 8.73 3.52 25.55
CA TYR A 122 8.90 3.97 24.18
C TYR A 122 7.57 3.92 23.45
N SER A 123 7.26 4.97 22.70
CA SER A 123 6.12 5.03 21.79
C SER A 123 6.60 5.36 20.39
N THR A 124 6.16 4.60 19.40
CA THR A 124 6.41 4.92 18.00
C THR A 124 5.16 4.70 17.15
N VAL A 125 5.08 5.42 16.04
CA VAL A 125 4.03 5.22 15.06
C VAL A 125 4.56 4.38 13.91
N LEU A 126 3.83 3.33 13.54
CA LEU A 126 4.25 2.29 12.60
C LEU A 126 4.01 2.74 11.15
N LYS A 127 4.78 3.76 10.76
CA LYS A 127 4.87 4.26 9.38
C LYS A 127 6.32 4.59 9.04
N LEU A 128 6.68 4.45 7.77
CA LEU A 128 7.94 5.00 7.29
C LEU A 128 7.68 6.42 6.81
N VAL A 129 8.28 7.42 7.49
CA VAL A 129 8.24 8.80 7.00
C VAL A 129 8.89 8.85 5.62
N CYS A 130 8.10 9.15 4.60
CA CYS A 130 8.59 9.28 3.23
C CYS A 130 9.52 10.50 3.13
N CYS A 131 10.62 10.39 2.36
CA CYS A 131 11.58 11.47 2.08
C CYS A 131 10.91 12.84 1.83
N TYR A 132 11.61 13.91 2.23
CA TYR A 132 11.24 15.34 2.21
C TYR A 132 10.30 15.82 1.07
N PHE A 133 10.37 15.22 -0.12
CA PHE A 133 9.52 15.54 -1.26
C PHE A 133 8.01 15.22 -1.05
N CYS A 134 7.70 14.17 -0.28
CA CYS A 134 6.31 13.79 0.03
C CYS A 134 5.74 14.63 1.19
N GLN A 135 6.61 15.13 2.06
CA GLN A 135 6.24 15.95 3.21
C GLN A 135 5.83 17.37 2.81
N ALA A 136 6.47 17.94 1.78
CA ALA A 136 6.07 19.24 1.22
C ALA A 136 4.61 19.24 0.72
N ARG A 137 4.22 18.23 -0.08
CA ARG A 137 2.84 18.11 -0.57
C ARG A 137 1.81 17.66 0.47
N LEU A 138 2.23 16.91 1.49
CA LEU A 138 1.36 16.57 2.62
C LEU A 138 0.97 17.83 3.42
N PHE A 139 1.88 18.78 3.55
CA PHE A 139 1.62 20.07 4.17
C PHE A 139 0.73 20.95 3.27
N ASP A 140 0.98 20.98 1.96
CA ASP A 140 0.14 21.70 1.00
C ASP A 140 -1.30 21.16 0.98
N ALA A 141 -1.47 19.83 1.08
CA ALA A 141 -2.79 19.19 1.07
C ALA A 141 -3.62 19.43 2.35
N GLN A 142 -3.01 19.81 3.47
CA GLN A 142 -3.72 20.22 4.69
C GLN A 142 -4.15 21.70 4.67
N ASN A 143 -3.55 22.51 3.79
CA ASN A 143 -3.85 23.95 3.66
C ASN A 143 -4.86 24.28 2.56
N ASP A 144 -5.29 23.30 1.75
CA ASP A 144 -6.31 23.44 0.69
C ASP A 144 -7.75 23.24 1.19
N GLU A 145 -7.97 23.00 2.49
CA GLU A 145 -9.31 22.94 3.12
C GLU A 145 -9.66 24.25 3.86
N GLY A 146 -9.26 25.40 3.31
CA GLY A 146 -9.59 26.75 3.78
C GLY A 146 -10.47 27.53 2.81
#